data_AF-A0A349JHI2-F1
#
_entry.id   AF-A0A349JHI2-F1
#
_cell.length_a   1.000
_cell.length_b   1.000
_cell.length_c   1.000
_cell.angle_alpha   90.00
_cell.angle_beta   90.00
_cell.angle_gamma   90.00
#
_symmetry.space_group_name_H-M   'P 1'
#
loop_
_entity.id
_entity.type
_entity.pdbx_description
1 polymer ?
#
loop_
_entity_poly.entity_id
_entity_poly.type
_entity_poly.pdbx_seq_one_letter_code
_entity_poly.pdbx_strand_id
1 'polypeptide(L)'
;MRSTAVQSFESSPKYGVRALQRRVLLLFLETIEIKLALSLNLKERRQRLMTQAELAEKINSSQPPIAKAENGEDSVSIELLISAILATDATPQYLGQIIANSPTIL
;
A
#
# COMPACT_ATOMS: atom_id res chain seq x y z
N MET A 1 -10.49 -13.84 -36.83
CA MET A 1 -11.66 -12.93 -36.83
C MET A 1 -12.37 -13.07 -35.49
N ARG A 2 -12.30 -12.06 -34.61
CA ARG A 2 -13.10 -12.08 -33.37
C ARG A 2 -14.58 -11.93 -33.74
N SER A 3 -15.43 -12.73 -33.12
CA SER A 3 -16.88 -12.74 -33.37
C SER A 3 -17.48 -11.37 -33.05
N THR A 4 -18.30 -10.85 -33.97
CA THR A 4 -19.01 -9.57 -33.90
C THR A 4 -19.85 -9.44 -32.62
N ALA A 5 -20.27 -10.57 -32.04
CA ALA A 5 -21.02 -10.64 -30.78
C ALA A 5 -20.19 -10.27 -29.54
N VAL A 6 -18.88 -10.55 -29.53
CA VAL A 6 -17.98 -10.20 -28.40
C VAL A 6 -17.71 -8.70 -28.41
N GLN A 7 -17.54 -8.13 -29.60
CA GLN A 7 -17.25 -6.70 -29.76
C GLN A 7 -18.48 -5.81 -29.49
N SER A 8 -19.69 -6.34 -29.73
CA SER A 8 -20.96 -5.69 -29.37
C SER A 8 -21.36 -5.88 -27.90
N PHE A 9 -20.80 -6.88 -27.20
CA PHE A 9 -20.97 -7.06 -25.76
C PHE A 9 -20.07 -6.11 -24.94
N GLU A 10 -18.81 -5.94 -25.35
CA GLU A 10 -17.86 -5.00 -24.71
C GLU A 10 -18.24 -3.52 -24.86
N SER A 11 -19.03 -3.18 -25.89
CA SER A 11 -19.46 -1.81 -26.20
C SER A 11 -20.80 -1.41 -25.55
N SER A 12 -21.43 -2.28 -24.75
CA SER A 12 -22.67 -1.94 -24.06
C SER A 12 -22.42 -1.07 -22.83
N PRO A 13 -23.03 0.13 -22.71
CA PRO A 13 -22.80 1.08 -21.60
C PRO A 13 -23.14 0.52 -20.21
N LYS A 14 -23.98 -0.54 -20.14
CA LYS A 14 -24.32 -1.25 -18.90
C LYS A 14 -23.19 -2.13 -18.34
N TYR A 15 -22.23 -2.56 -19.17
CA TYR A 15 -21.09 -3.38 -18.76
C TYR A 15 -19.82 -2.54 -18.49
N GLY A 16 -19.69 -1.37 -19.12
CA GLY A 16 -18.58 -0.44 -18.89
C GLY A 16 -18.51 0.07 -17.45
N VAL A 17 -19.64 0.44 -16.84
CA VAL A 17 -19.66 0.94 -15.45
C VAL A 17 -19.28 -0.15 -14.45
N ARG A 18 -19.77 -1.39 -14.63
CA ARG A 18 -19.41 -2.51 -13.74
C ARG A 18 -17.96 -2.95 -13.90
N ALA A 19 -17.45 -2.98 -15.12
CA ALA A 19 -16.04 -3.29 -15.39
C ALA A 19 -15.12 -2.21 -14.81
N LEU A 20 -15.48 -0.93 -14.95
CA LEU A 20 -14.75 0.19 -14.36
C LEU A 20 -14.81 0.15 -12.83
N GLN A 21 -15.98 -0.09 -12.24
CA GLN A 21 -16.13 -0.18 -10.78
C GLN A 21 -15.35 -1.38 -10.20
N ARG A 22 -15.33 -2.52 -10.90
CA ARG A 22 -14.48 -3.66 -10.54
C ARG A 22 -13.00 -3.31 -10.65
N ARG A 23 -12.57 -2.61 -11.70
CA ARG A 23 -11.18 -2.16 -11.85
C ARG A 23 -10.77 -1.18 -10.74
N VAL A 24 -11.63 -0.22 -10.41
CA VAL A 24 -11.41 0.73 -9.30
C VAL A 24 -11.32 0.00 -7.96
N LEU A 25 -12.18 -1.00 -7.72
CA LEU A 25 -12.14 -1.82 -6.52
C LEU A 25 -10.81 -2.61 -6.42
N LEU A 26 -10.34 -3.21 -7.52
CA LEU A 26 -9.07 -3.94 -7.54
C LEU A 26 -7.88 -3.02 -7.27
N LEU A 27 -7.86 -1.81 -7.85
CA LEU A 27 -6.81 -0.82 -7.56
C LEU A 27 -6.80 -0.39 -6.09
N PHE A 28 -7.98 -0.29 -5.47
CA PHE A 28 -8.10 0.04 -4.06
C PHE A 28 -7.58 -1.10 -3.16
N LEU A 29 -7.91 -2.35 -3.49
CA LEU A 29 -7.41 -3.53 -2.79
C LEU A 29 -5.88 -3.62 -2.87
N GLU A 30 -5.30 -3.41 -4.05
CA GLU A 30 -3.85 -3.42 -4.26
C GLU A 30 -3.14 -2.38 -3.37
N THR A 31 -3.71 -1.18 -3.23
CA THR A 31 -3.15 -0.14 -2.37
C THR A 31 -3.23 -0.52 -0.88
N ILE A 32 -4.29 -1.22 -0.47
CA ILE A 32 -4.44 -1.71 0.91
C ILE A 32 -3.38 -2.77 1.22
N GLU A 33 -3.16 -3.72 0.31
CA GLU A 33 -2.17 -4.80 0.48
C GLU A 33 -0.76 -4.23 0.64
N ILE A 34 -0.41 -3.23 -0.18
CA ILE A 34 0.86 -2.52 -0.08
C ILE A 34 0.98 -1.83 1.28
N LYS A 35 -0.03 -1.06 1.70
CA LYS A 35 0.01 -0.37 3.01
C LYS A 35 0.18 -1.36 4.16
N LEU A 36 -0.55 -2.47 4.14
CA LEU A 36 -0.45 -3.51 5.15
C LEU A 36 0.96 -4.13 5.21
N ALA A 37 1.53 -4.47 4.05
CA ALA A 37 2.89 -5.02 3.97
C ALA A 37 3.94 -4.02 4.52
N LEU A 38 3.81 -2.75 4.17
CA LEU A 38 4.69 -1.69 4.68
C LEU A 38 4.56 -1.50 6.20
N SER A 39 3.33 -1.47 6.72
CA SER A 39 3.05 -1.33 8.16
C SER A 39 3.68 -2.46 9.00
N LEU A 40 3.50 -3.71 8.55
CA LEU A 40 4.06 -4.88 9.23
C LEU A 40 5.60 -4.85 9.21
N ASN A 41 6.18 -4.53 8.05
CA ASN A 41 7.64 -4.46 7.93
C ASN A 41 8.24 -3.33 8.75
N LEU A 42 7.59 -2.16 8.76
CA LEU A 42 7.99 -1.02 9.59
C LEU A 42 8.05 -1.41 11.06
N LYS A 43 7.00 -2.04 11.58
CA LYS A 43 6.92 -2.48 12.97
C LYS A 43 8.05 -3.44 13.31
N GLU A 44 8.26 -4.48 12.50
CA GLU A 44 9.30 -5.48 12.74
C GLU A 44 10.71 -4.86 12.76
N ARG A 45 11.01 -4.01 11.76
CA ARG A 45 12.32 -3.35 11.66
C ARG A 45 12.55 -2.40 12.81
N ARG A 46 11.59 -1.49 13.05
CA ARG A 46 11.76 -0.46 14.07
C ARG A 46 11.89 -1.07 15.46
N GLN A 47 11.18 -2.16 15.78
CA GLN A 47 11.35 -2.90 17.06
C GLN A 47 12.77 -3.31 17.38
N ARG A 48 13.61 -3.53 16.37
CA ARG A 48 15.02 -3.93 16.54
C ARG A 48 15.99 -2.75 16.60
N LEU A 49 15.55 -1.54 16.25
CA LEU A 49 16.42 -0.40 16.00
C LEU A 49 16.17 0.79 16.94
N MET A 50 14.92 1.11 17.24
CA MET A 50 14.55 2.33 17.97
C MET A 50 13.11 2.26 18.50
N THR A 51 12.74 3.16 19.39
CA THR A 51 11.37 3.38 19.85
C THR A 51 10.53 4.12 18.81
N GLN A 52 9.20 4.12 18.96
CA GLN A 52 8.31 4.89 18.08
C GLN A 52 8.57 6.40 18.18
N ALA A 53 8.95 6.90 19.36
CA ALA A 53 9.26 8.31 19.58
C ALA A 53 10.55 8.73 18.86
N GLU A 54 11.60 7.91 18.94
CA GLU A 54 12.87 8.16 18.22
C GLU A 54 12.67 8.13 16.70
N LEU A 55 11.86 7.20 16.18
CA LEU A 55 11.51 7.20 14.76
C LEU A 55 10.73 8.45 14.37
N ALA A 56 9.78 8.89 15.20
CA ALA A 56 9.01 10.10 14.95
C ALA A 56 9.93 11.34 14.88
N GLU A 57 10.87 11.48 15.82
CA GLU A 57 11.87 12.56 15.79
C GLU A 57 12.73 12.51 14.53
N LYS A 58 13.22 11.33 14.12
CA LYS A 58 14.02 11.17 12.89
C LYS A 58 13.32 11.68 11.64
N ILE A 59 11.99 11.57 11.58
CA ILE A 59 11.20 12.03 10.42
C ILE A 59 10.44 13.34 10.67
N ASN A 60 10.81 14.10 11.71
CA ASN A 60 10.17 15.37 12.10
C ASN A 60 8.64 15.24 12.28
N SER A 61 8.20 14.15 12.90
CA SER A 61 6.80 13.85 13.20
C SER A 61 6.57 13.70 14.70
N SER A 62 5.30 13.62 15.10
CA SER A 62 4.93 13.19 16.46
C SER A 62 4.78 11.66 16.52
N GLN A 63 4.81 11.09 17.73
CA GLN A 63 4.71 9.64 17.92
C GLN A 63 3.38 9.02 17.44
N PRO A 64 2.18 9.62 17.63
CA PRO A 64 0.92 8.95 17.27
C PRO A 64 0.83 8.52 15.79
N PRO A 65 1.23 9.32 14.79
CA PRO A 65 1.35 8.87 13.40
C PRO A 65 2.15 7.57 13.22
N ILE A 66 3.24 7.38 13.96
CA ILE A 66 4.05 6.16 13.90
C ILE A 66 3.29 4.97 14.46
N ALA A 67 2.61 5.13 15.60
CA ALA A 67 1.82 4.07 16.19
C ALA A 67 0.68 3.63 15.25
N LYS A 68 -0.01 4.59 14.62
CA LYS A 68 -1.04 4.33 13.60
C LYS A 68 -0.47 3.58 12.39
N ALA A 69 0.71 4.01 11.93
CA ALA A 69 1.39 3.40 10.80
C ALA A 69 1.76 1.94 11.09
N GLU A 70 2.25 1.61 12.28
CA GLU A 70 2.56 0.23 12.69
C GLU A 70 1.31 -0.63 12.90
N ASN A 71 0.16 -0.02 13.19
CA ASN A 71 -1.11 -0.72 13.36
C ASN A 71 -1.90 -0.87 12.05
N GLY A 72 -1.43 -0.28 10.94
CA GLY A 72 -2.08 -0.38 9.64
C GLY A 72 -3.39 0.42 9.54
N GLU A 73 -3.52 1.52 10.28
CA GLU A 73 -4.73 2.34 10.23
C GLU A 73 -4.96 2.99 8.85
N ASP A 74 -6.22 3.08 8.45
CA ASP A 74 -6.65 3.60 7.15
C ASP A 74 -6.19 5.04 6.89
N SER A 75 -6.18 5.87 7.93
CA SER A 75 -5.81 7.29 7.92
C SER A 75 -4.32 7.55 7.63
N VAL A 76 -3.48 6.53 7.67
CA VAL A 76 -2.03 6.66 7.44
C VAL A 76 -1.75 6.79 5.94
N SER A 77 -0.97 7.78 5.54
CA SER A 77 -0.58 7.96 4.14
C SER A 77 0.54 7.00 3.73
N ILE A 78 0.63 6.69 2.43
CA ILE A 78 1.72 5.85 1.91
C ILE A 78 3.07 6.57 2.03
N GLU A 79 3.09 7.89 1.89
CA GLU A 79 4.28 8.72 2.03
C GLU A 79 4.87 8.64 3.44
N LEU A 80 4.01 8.59 4.48
CA LEU A 80 4.46 8.40 5.85
C LEU A 80 5.08 7.02 6.03
N LEU A 81 4.46 5.96 5.50
CA LEU A 81 4.99 4.59 5.56
C LEU A 81 6.35 4.46 4.85
N ILE A 82 6.47 5.04 3.66
CA ILE A 82 7.72 5.06 2.88
C ILE A 82 8.81 5.79 3.67
N SER A 83 8.51 7.00 4.16
CA SER A 83 9.47 7.82 4.90
C SER A 83 9.92 7.13 6.19
N ALA A 84 8.98 6.53 6.92
CA ALA A 84 9.26 5.79 8.15
C ALA A 84 10.15 4.56 7.89
N ILE A 85 9.90 3.78 6.83
CA ILE A 85 10.75 2.64 6.47
C ILE A 85 12.17 3.11 6.14
N LEU A 86 12.33 4.13 5.30
CA LEU A 86 13.65 4.65 4.94
C LEU A 86 14.43 5.18 6.15
N ALA A 87 13.75 5.78 7.14
CA ALA A 87 14.36 6.24 8.39
C ALA A 87 14.81 5.11 9.34
N THR A 88 14.42 3.86 9.06
CA THR A 88 14.97 2.64 9.69
C THR A 88 16.20 2.08 8.96
N ASP A 89 16.94 2.95 8.28
CA ASP A 89 18.12 2.63 7.46
C ASP A 89 17.81 1.60 6.35
N ALA A 90 16.56 1.53 5.91
CA ALA A 90 16.17 0.70 4.78
C ALA A 90 16.61 1.34 3.47
N THR A 91 17.07 0.51 2.52
CA THR A 91 17.39 0.98 1.17
C THR A 91 16.12 1.09 0.33
N PRO A 92 16.10 1.96 -0.70
CA PRO A 92 15.00 1.99 -1.67
C PRO A 92 14.73 0.63 -2.35
N GLN A 93 15.78 -0.16 -2.57
CA GLN A 93 15.67 -1.51 -3.13
C GLN A 93 14.91 -2.44 -2.18
N TYR A 94 15.22 -2.38 -0.89
CA TYR A 94 14.51 -3.16 0.12
C TYR A 94 13.03 -2.73 0.23
N LEU A 95 12.76 -1.42 0.20
CA LEU A 95 11.39 -0.91 0.12
C LEU A 95 10.64 -1.47 -1.10
N GLY A 96 11.29 -1.48 -2.27
CA GLY A 96 10.75 -2.08 -3.49
C GLY A 96 10.45 -3.58 -3.35
N GLN A 97 11.28 -4.32 -2.60
CA GLN A 97 11.01 -5.75 -2.31
C GLN A 97 9.79 -5.95 -1.43
N ILE A 98 9.54 -5.07 -0.43
CA ILE A 98 8.32 -5.15 0.38
C ILE A 98 7.09 -4.98 -0.50
N ILE A 99 7.12 -4.00 -1.40
CA ILE A 99 6.03 -3.71 -2.33
C ILE A 99 5.84 -4.85 -3.33
N ALA A 100 6.93 -5.37 -3.91
CA ALA A 100 6.87 -6.47 -4.87
C ALA A 100 6.38 -7.80 -4.25
N ASN A 101 6.61 -7.99 -2.94
CA ASN A 101 6.19 -9.18 -2.21
C ASN A 101 4.88 -8.96 -1.42
N SER A 102 4.21 -7.82 -1.56
CA SER A 102 2.92 -7.62 -0.92
C SER A 102 1.94 -8.67 -1.47
N PRO A 103 1.16 -9.36 -0.61
CA PRO A 103 0.29 -10.43 -1.05
C PRO A 103 -0.73 -9.88 -2.05
N THR A 104 -0.65 -10.30 -3.30
CA THR A 104 -1.65 -9.98 -4.33
C THR A 104 -2.81 -10.95 -4.23
N ILE A 105 -3.98 -10.50 -3.77
CA ILE A 105 -5.20 -11.30 -3.83
C ILE A 105 -5.80 -11.14 -5.23
N LEU A 106 -5.39 -12.00 -6.17
CA LEU A 106 -6.01 -12.17 -7.50
C LEU A 106 -6.63 -13.57 -7.64
#